data_AF-A0A962Y8L1-F1
#
_entry.id   AF-A0A962Y8L1-F1
#
_cell.length_a   1.000
_cell.length_b   1.000
_cell.length_c   1.000
_cell.angle_alpha   90.00
_cell.angle_beta   90.00
_cell.angle_gamma   90.00
#
_symmetry.space_group_name_H-M   'P 1'
#
loop_
_entity.id
_entity.type
_entity.pdbx_description
1 polymer ?
#
loop_
_entity_poly.entity_id
_entity_poly.type
_entity_poly.pdbx_seq_one_letter_code
_entity_poly.pdbx_strand_id
1 'polypeptide(L)'
;AFLFVPRQFQILVVENTDERHLRTASWLFPLYLLIINLFVLPIALGGLLAFKDQAIDADTFVLALPMLQQQPALALLVFIGGLSAATSMVIAETVALSTMICNDLVMPLLLRSRRLRLHERADLSGLLLAIRRISIVAMMLLGYLFFHYVGHFFPLVTIGLLSFAAAAQFAPAILMGLYWRGATRIGAILGISSGFLIWVYTLLLPFSGWLGPGFIEHGPAGISWLRPYQLLGLNGLDPITHAVFWSMLLNVGMLVLGSLLGKQDAFERVQANRYVNAFGTAREGELLLWQGSVKFKEVQALLARYIGRERASKAFADYSRTTRITLQDNDQVDAALINHAERLLAGAIGAASARVLVGSIAQGRTLDMSEVMTILDESSQVIRYSQQLERKSHELAAAYAELRDANARLLELDHLKDEFVSTV
;
A
#
# COMPACT_ATOMS: atom_id res chain seq x y z
N ALA A 1 6.36 -2.34 -14.79
CA ALA A 1 7.11 -3.22 -13.86
C ALA A 1 8.23 -2.45 -13.14
N PHE A 2 9.18 -1.84 -13.85
CA PHE A 2 10.35 -1.15 -13.25
C PHE A 2 10.00 -0.13 -12.16
N LEU A 3 9.00 0.74 -12.38
CA LEU A 3 8.57 1.74 -11.40
C LEU A 3 8.05 1.15 -10.08
N PHE A 4 7.62 -0.12 -10.09
CA PHE A 4 7.08 -0.82 -8.92
C PHE A 4 8.17 -1.57 -8.15
N VAL A 5 9.43 -1.49 -8.59
CA VAL A 5 10.55 -2.07 -7.85
C VAL A 5 10.81 -1.21 -6.61
N PRO A 6 10.95 -1.81 -5.41
CA PRO A 6 11.16 -1.09 -4.15
C PRO A 6 12.23 0.01 -4.20
N ARG A 7 13.40 -0.26 -4.81
CA ARG A 7 14.45 0.75 -4.97
C ARG A 7 13.98 1.95 -5.79
N GLN A 8 13.25 1.72 -6.88
CA GLN A 8 12.77 2.83 -7.72
C GLN A 8 11.76 3.67 -6.97
N PHE A 9 10.87 3.04 -6.19
CA PHE A 9 9.95 3.76 -5.32
C PHE A 9 10.68 4.60 -4.26
N GLN A 10 11.69 4.02 -3.59
CA GLN A 10 12.50 4.73 -2.60
C GLN A 10 13.15 5.99 -3.20
N ILE A 11 13.80 5.86 -4.37
CA ILE A 11 14.50 6.97 -5.03
C ILE A 11 13.50 8.03 -5.53
N LEU A 12 12.40 7.60 -6.17
CA LEU A 12 11.45 8.52 -6.81
C LEU A 12 10.54 9.24 -5.79
N VAL A 13 10.25 8.61 -4.65
CA VAL A 13 9.23 9.10 -3.70
C VAL A 13 9.82 9.48 -2.35
N VAL A 14 10.69 8.65 -1.77
CA VAL A 14 11.17 8.86 -0.40
C VAL A 14 12.38 9.78 -0.34
N GLU A 15 13.32 9.61 -1.28
CA GLU A 15 14.55 10.39 -1.35
C GLU A 15 14.43 11.61 -2.27
N ASN A 16 13.36 11.69 -3.06
CA ASN A 16 13.16 12.83 -3.93
C ASN A 16 12.73 14.07 -3.14
N THR A 17 13.56 15.10 -3.18
CA THR A 17 13.35 16.36 -2.48
C THR A 17 12.57 17.40 -3.29
N ASP A 18 12.51 17.26 -4.62
CA ASP A 18 11.81 18.18 -5.52
C ASP A 18 11.05 17.41 -6.61
N GLU A 19 9.74 17.67 -6.74
CA GLU A 19 8.89 17.08 -7.77
C GLU A 19 9.36 17.41 -9.20
N ARG A 20 10.07 18.52 -9.40
CA ARG A 20 10.64 18.88 -10.72
C ARG A 20 11.63 17.84 -11.22
N HIS A 21 12.31 17.13 -10.33
CA HIS A 21 13.21 16.04 -10.71
C HIS A 21 12.48 14.91 -11.44
N LEU A 22 11.20 14.66 -11.11
CA LEU A 22 10.40 13.62 -11.77
C LEU A 22 10.16 13.97 -13.24
N ARG A 23 9.91 15.25 -13.56
CA ARG A 23 9.73 15.71 -14.94
C ARG A 23 11.01 15.51 -15.74
N THR A 24 12.16 15.89 -15.20
CA THR A 24 13.45 15.67 -15.87
C THR A 24 13.74 14.17 -16.03
N ALA A 25 13.55 13.38 -14.98
CA ALA A 25 13.78 11.94 -14.98
C ALA A 25 12.91 11.22 -16.03
N SER A 26 11.66 11.66 -16.24
CA SER A 26 10.73 11.03 -17.19
C SER A 26 11.27 10.92 -18.62
N TRP A 27 12.13 11.84 -19.05
CA TRP A 27 12.74 11.83 -20.39
C TRP A 27 14.22 11.47 -20.38
N LEU A 28 14.95 11.93 -19.36
CA LEU A 28 16.38 11.65 -19.25
C LEU A 28 16.66 10.17 -18.96
N PHE A 29 15.80 9.49 -18.19
CA PHE A 29 15.98 8.08 -17.88
C PHE A 29 15.81 7.16 -19.12
N PRO A 30 14.74 7.28 -19.93
CA PRO A 30 14.66 6.56 -21.20
C PRO A 30 15.81 6.87 -22.16
N LEU A 31 16.23 8.14 -22.24
CA LEU A 31 17.37 8.53 -23.06
C LEU A 31 18.67 7.85 -22.60
N TYR A 32 18.91 7.84 -21.28
CA TYR A 32 20.04 7.14 -20.68
C TYR A 32 20.02 5.65 -21.00
N LEU A 33 18.85 4.99 -20.88
CA LEU A 33 18.69 3.59 -21.25
C LEU A 33 18.97 3.33 -22.73
N LEU A 34 18.55 4.24 -23.62
CA LEU A 34 18.83 4.12 -25.04
C LEU A 34 20.34 4.22 -25.32
N ILE A 35 21.01 5.22 -24.74
CA ILE A 35 22.44 5.45 -24.93
C ILE A 35 23.26 4.27 -24.40
N ILE A 36 22.95 3.72 -23.23
CA ILE A 36 23.71 2.59 -22.68
C ILE A 36 23.49 1.31 -23.51
N ASN A 37 22.27 1.06 -24.00
CA ASN A 37 21.98 -0.09 -24.85
C ASN A 37 22.67 0.00 -26.22
N LEU A 38 22.92 1.21 -26.73
CA LEU A 38 23.66 1.41 -27.98
C LEU A 38 25.07 0.79 -27.92
N PHE A 39 25.71 0.80 -26.74
CA PHE A 39 27.04 0.19 -26.56
C PHE A 39 26.97 -1.32 -26.31
N VAL A 40 25.86 -1.83 -25.77
CA VAL A 40 25.69 -3.28 -25.52
C VAL A 40 25.61 -4.07 -26.82
N LEU A 41 24.92 -3.53 -27.84
CA LEU A 41 24.70 -4.22 -29.12
C LEU A 41 26.02 -4.59 -29.86
N PRO A 42 26.97 -3.66 -30.10
CA PRO A 42 28.25 -3.99 -30.71
C PRO A 42 29.06 -5.02 -29.91
N ILE A 43 29.03 -4.94 -28.58
CA ILE A 43 29.77 -5.87 -27.71
C ILE A 43 29.17 -7.27 -27.83
N ALA A 44 27.84 -7.39 -27.79
CA ALA A 44 27.16 -8.67 -27.96
C ALA A 44 27.44 -9.30 -29.33
N LEU A 45 27.34 -8.50 -30.41
CA LEU A 45 27.66 -8.96 -31.76
C LEU A 45 29.13 -9.36 -31.89
N GLY A 46 30.05 -8.56 -31.34
CA GLY A 46 31.48 -8.86 -31.30
C GLY A 46 31.78 -10.16 -30.57
N GLY A 47 31.12 -10.41 -29.43
CA GLY A 47 31.24 -11.65 -28.67
C GLY A 47 30.74 -12.86 -29.45
N LEU A 48 29.55 -12.77 -30.05
CA LEU A 48 28.99 -13.85 -30.86
C LEU A 48 29.85 -14.20 -32.09
N LEU A 49 30.48 -13.20 -32.71
CA LEU A 49 31.38 -13.42 -33.84
C LEU A 49 32.73 -14.00 -33.40
N ALA A 50 33.29 -13.53 -32.28
CA ALA A 50 34.60 -13.95 -31.79
C ALA A 50 34.58 -15.33 -31.13
N PHE A 51 33.48 -15.70 -30.47
CA PHE A 51 33.34 -16.92 -29.69
C PHE A 51 32.35 -17.93 -30.28
N LYS A 52 32.08 -17.84 -31.60
CA LYS A 52 31.09 -18.68 -32.30
C LYS A 52 31.22 -20.19 -32.03
N ASP A 53 32.45 -20.67 -31.86
CA ASP A 53 32.76 -22.09 -31.65
C ASP A 53 33.10 -22.44 -30.18
N GLN A 54 32.95 -21.49 -29.25
CA GLN A 54 33.25 -21.66 -27.84
C GLN A 54 32.00 -21.43 -26.99
N ALA A 55 31.76 -22.32 -26.02
CA ALA A 55 30.66 -22.19 -25.08
C ALA A 55 31.01 -21.18 -23.97
N ILE A 56 31.20 -19.91 -24.33
CA ILE A 56 31.38 -18.81 -23.38
C ILE A 56 30.01 -18.19 -23.09
N ASP A 57 29.74 -17.96 -21.81
CA ASP A 57 28.53 -17.27 -21.36
C ASP A 57 28.48 -15.85 -21.93
N ALA A 58 27.37 -15.51 -22.59
CA ALA A 58 27.16 -14.21 -23.22
C ALA A 58 27.22 -13.05 -22.20
N ASP A 59 26.88 -13.33 -20.94
CA ASP A 59 26.97 -12.35 -19.85
C ASP A 59 28.42 -11.92 -19.55
N THR A 60 29.41 -12.71 -20.01
CA THR A 60 30.85 -12.44 -19.79
C THR A 60 31.56 -11.78 -20.97
N PHE A 61 30.90 -11.58 -22.12
CA PHE A 61 31.54 -11.07 -23.35
C PHE A 61 32.26 -9.74 -23.17
N VAL A 62 31.69 -8.84 -22.35
CA VAL A 62 32.27 -7.54 -22.02
C VAL A 62 33.68 -7.69 -21.43
N LEU A 63 33.93 -8.75 -20.66
CA LEU A 63 35.24 -9.08 -20.07
C LEU A 63 36.08 -10.00 -20.98
N ALA A 64 35.43 -10.98 -21.62
CA ALA A 64 36.11 -11.99 -22.44
C ALA A 64 36.75 -11.39 -23.70
N LEU A 65 36.13 -10.39 -24.34
CA LEU A 65 36.67 -9.76 -25.55
C LEU A 65 38.03 -9.08 -25.34
N PRO A 66 38.22 -8.20 -24.33
CA PRO A 66 39.54 -7.66 -24.00
C PRO A 66 40.58 -8.73 -23.65
N MET A 67 40.17 -9.80 -22.97
CA MET A 67 41.06 -10.91 -22.63
C MET A 67 41.52 -11.68 -23.87
N LEU A 68 40.62 -11.91 -24.83
CA LEU A 68 40.94 -12.53 -26.11
C LEU A 68 41.95 -11.70 -26.91
N GLN A 69 41.80 -10.38 -26.90
CA GLN A 69 42.72 -9.43 -27.55
C GLN A 69 44.01 -9.17 -26.76
N GLN A 70 44.24 -9.92 -25.66
CA GLN A 70 45.41 -9.77 -24.79
C GLN A 70 45.61 -8.33 -24.29
N GLN A 71 44.52 -7.61 -23.99
CA GLN A 71 44.53 -6.25 -23.44
C GLN A 71 44.19 -6.27 -21.93
N PRO A 72 45.15 -6.62 -21.06
CA PRO A 72 44.89 -6.80 -19.63
C PRO A 72 44.48 -5.50 -18.92
N ALA A 73 45.00 -4.35 -19.36
CA ALA A 73 44.63 -3.05 -18.77
C ALA A 73 43.16 -2.72 -19.03
N LEU A 74 42.65 -3.01 -20.23
CA LEU A 74 41.24 -2.82 -20.57
C LEU A 74 40.36 -3.83 -19.83
N ALA A 75 40.77 -5.10 -19.77
CA ALA A 75 40.06 -6.13 -19.00
C ALA A 75 39.95 -5.74 -17.51
N LEU A 76 41.03 -5.22 -16.92
CA LEU A 76 41.02 -4.74 -15.54
C LEU A 76 40.08 -3.54 -15.35
N LEU A 77 40.13 -2.56 -16.27
CA LEU A 77 39.23 -1.40 -16.22
C LEU A 77 37.76 -1.83 -16.28
N VAL A 78 37.43 -2.73 -17.20
CA VAL A 78 36.10 -3.31 -17.35
C VAL A 78 35.68 -4.06 -16.08
N PHE A 79 36.58 -4.88 -15.52
CA PHE A 79 36.31 -5.64 -14.31
C PHE A 79 36.02 -4.74 -13.11
N ILE A 80 36.84 -3.70 -12.89
CA ILE A 80 36.63 -2.72 -11.81
C ILE A 80 35.31 -1.98 -12.03
N GLY A 81 35.00 -1.58 -13.27
CA GLY A 81 33.74 -0.94 -13.62
C GLY A 81 32.52 -1.82 -13.32
N GLY A 82 32.55 -3.08 -13.75
CA GLY A 82 31.50 -4.06 -13.51
C GLY A 82 31.31 -4.36 -12.02
N LEU A 83 32.41 -4.60 -11.29
CA LEU A 83 32.40 -4.84 -9.85
C LEU A 83 31.81 -3.65 -9.08
N SER A 84 32.22 -2.43 -9.43
CA SER A 84 31.73 -1.20 -8.79
C SER A 84 30.23 -0.99 -9.05
N ALA A 85 29.79 -1.20 -10.29
CA ALA A 85 28.37 -1.08 -10.65
C ALA A 85 27.51 -2.13 -9.92
N ALA A 86 27.93 -3.39 -9.90
CA ALA A 86 27.23 -4.46 -9.19
C ALA A 86 27.17 -4.19 -7.68
N THR A 87 28.29 -3.80 -7.07
CA THR A 87 28.38 -3.51 -5.64
C THR A 87 27.47 -2.33 -5.26
N SER A 88 27.52 -1.25 -6.04
CA SER A 88 26.67 -0.07 -5.84
C SER A 88 25.18 -0.42 -5.94
N MET A 89 24.81 -1.28 -6.90
CA MET A 89 23.44 -1.76 -7.09
C MET A 89 22.95 -2.57 -5.89
N VAL A 90 23.76 -3.51 -5.40
CA VAL A 90 23.44 -4.36 -4.23
C VAL A 90 23.31 -3.52 -2.96
N ILE A 91 24.21 -2.55 -2.74
CA ILE A 91 24.15 -1.66 -1.57
C ILE A 91 22.84 -0.85 -1.59
N ALA A 92 22.52 -0.21 -2.72
CA ALA A 92 21.31 0.60 -2.82
C ALA A 92 20.03 -0.23 -2.61
N GLU A 93 19.94 -1.43 -3.20
CA GLU A 93 18.78 -2.31 -3.04
C GLU A 93 18.63 -2.83 -1.61
N THR A 94 19.71 -3.27 -0.98
CA THR A 94 19.68 -3.81 0.40
C THR A 94 19.33 -2.73 1.42
N VAL A 95 19.82 -1.50 1.26
CA VAL A 95 19.48 -0.37 2.13
C VAL A 95 18.01 0.05 1.97
N ALA A 96 17.51 0.15 0.73
CA ALA A 96 16.12 0.51 0.47
C ALA A 96 15.16 -0.56 1.02
N LEU A 97 15.39 -1.83 0.68
CA LEU A 97 14.55 -2.94 1.12
C LEU A 97 14.60 -3.15 2.63
N SER A 98 15.78 -3.04 3.26
CA SER A 98 15.86 -3.17 4.73
C SER A 98 15.10 -2.07 5.46
N THR A 99 15.05 -0.87 4.89
CA THR A 99 14.25 0.24 5.43
C THR A 99 12.75 -0.02 5.28
N MET A 100 12.30 -0.49 4.11
CA MET A 100 10.90 -0.88 3.87
C MET A 100 10.48 -2.07 4.73
N ILE A 101 11.29 -3.12 4.81
CA ILE A 101 11.03 -4.28 5.68
C ILE A 101 10.90 -3.84 7.14
N CYS A 102 11.76 -2.93 7.60
CA CYS A 102 11.69 -2.41 8.96
C CYS A 102 10.38 -1.65 9.19
N ASN A 103 10.05 -0.69 8.32
CA ASN A 103 8.94 0.25 8.53
C ASN A 103 7.56 -0.33 8.18
N ASP A 104 7.46 -1.14 7.13
CA ASP A 104 6.19 -1.57 6.55
C ASP A 104 5.80 -3.00 6.96
N LEU A 105 6.76 -3.83 7.38
CA LEU A 105 6.52 -5.22 7.77
C LEU A 105 6.81 -5.46 9.24
N VAL A 106 8.06 -5.28 9.67
CA VAL A 106 8.52 -5.70 10.99
C VAL A 106 7.96 -4.80 12.09
N MET A 107 8.05 -3.48 11.95
CA MET A 107 7.63 -2.55 12.99
C MET A 107 6.12 -2.62 13.28
N PRO A 108 5.21 -2.65 12.28
CA PRO A 108 3.78 -2.81 12.54
C PRO A 108 3.45 -4.14 13.23
N LEU A 109 4.13 -5.23 12.86
CA LEU A 109 3.97 -6.54 13.51
C LEU A 109 4.45 -6.52 14.97
N LEU A 110 5.58 -5.88 15.25
CA LEU A 110 6.12 -5.74 16.60
C LEU A 110 5.23 -4.85 17.48
N LEU A 111 4.72 -3.73 16.95
CA LEU A 111 3.82 -2.83 17.66
C LEU A 111 2.45 -3.45 17.95
N ARG A 112 1.95 -4.31 17.06
CA ARG A 112 0.70 -5.06 17.27
C ARG A 112 0.85 -6.12 18.38
N SER A 113 2.06 -6.58 18.66
CA SER A 113 2.32 -7.56 19.71
C SER A 113 2.30 -6.89 21.10
N ARG A 114 1.17 -7.06 21.81
CA ARG A 114 1.01 -6.61 23.21
C ARG A 114 2.07 -7.17 24.18
N ARG A 115 2.75 -8.27 23.81
CA ARG A 115 3.77 -8.93 24.64
C ARG A 115 5.06 -8.12 24.78
N LEU A 116 5.41 -7.29 23.80
CA LEU A 116 6.69 -6.59 23.77
C LEU A 116 6.64 -5.20 24.43
N ARG A 117 5.44 -4.71 24.81
CA ARG A 117 5.19 -3.38 25.42
C ARG A 117 6.03 -2.25 24.81
N LEU A 118 6.24 -2.28 23.49
CA LEU A 118 7.11 -1.32 22.79
C LEU A 118 6.56 0.11 22.80
N HIS A 119 5.27 0.28 23.09
CA HIS A 119 4.65 1.58 23.35
C HIS A 119 5.16 2.27 24.63
N GLU A 120 5.78 1.52 25.56
CA GLU A 120 6.32 2.05 26.83
C GLU A 120 7.82 2.40 26.73
N ARG A 121 8.50 2.07 25.62
CA ARG A 121 9.92 2.36 25.43
C ARG A 121 10.12 3.75 24.85
N ALA A 122 10.90 4.58 25.55
CA ALA A 122 11.22 5.94 25.12
C ALA A 122 12.11 6.01 23.87
N ASP A 123 12.93 4.98 23.61
CA ASP A 123 13.81 4.93 22.44
C ASP A 123 13.75 3.57 21.73
N LEU A 124 13.35 3.61 20.47
CA LEU A 124 13.25 2.46 19.56
C LEU A 124 14.35 2.49 18.49
N SER A 125 15.19 3.54 18.46
CA SER A 125 16.19 3.77 17.42
C SER A 125 17.19 2.61 17.32
N GLY A 126 17.66 2.08 18.45
CA GLY A 126 18.56 0.93 18.49
C GLY A 126 17.93 -0.35 17.94
N LEU A 127 16.63 -0.58 18.21
CA LEU A 127 15.88 -1.71 17.69
C LEU A 127 15.69 -1.60 16.17
N LEU A 128 15.32 -0.40 15.68
CA LEU A 128 15.15 -0.14 14.25
C LEU A 128 16.47 -0.35 13.49
N LEU A 129 17.59 0.10 14.04
CA LEU A 129 18.91 -0.11 13.44
C LEU A 129 19.32 -1.58 13.43
N ALA A 130 19.03 -2.33 14.51
CA ALA A 130 19.29 -3.76 14.58
C ALA A 130 18.46 -4.55 13.55
N ILE A 131 17.16 -4.29 13.45
CA ILE A 131 16.28 -4.90 12.45
C ILE A 131 16.82 -4.63 11.05
N ARG A 132 17.19 -3.38 10.74
CA ARG A 132 17.74 -3.02 9.42
C ARG A 132 19.01 -3.81 9.10
N ARG A 133 19.97 -3.89 10.03
CA ARG A 133 21.22 -4.64 9.84
C ARG A 133 20.97 -6.13 9.66
N ILE A 134 20.09 -6.73 10.46
CA ILE A 134 19.71 -8.15 10.33
C ILE A 134 19.04 -8.39 8.98
N SER A 135 18.13 -7.52 8.54
CA SER A 135 17.49 -7.61 7.23
C SER A 135 18.50 -7.56 6.09
N ILE A 136 19.51 -6.68 6.15
CA ILE A 136 20.59 -6.62 5.13
C ILE A 136 21.34 -7.96 5.08
N VAL A 137 21.80 -8.46 6.22
CA VAL A 137 22.54 -9.74 6.29
C VAL A 137 21.69 -10.91 5.79
N ALA A 138 20.43 -10.98 6.23
CA ALA A 138 19.50 -12.03 5.81
C ALA A 138 19.23 -11.99 4.30
N MET A 139 19.03 -10.79 3.73
CA MET A 139 18.85 -10.64 2.29
C MET A 139 20.09 -11.02 1.49
N MET A 140 21.29 -10.60 1.93
CA MET A 140 22.54 -11.00 1.28
C MET A 140 22.75 -12.51 1.33
N LEU A 141 22.44 -13.13 2.48
CA LEU A 141 22.50 -14.59 2.63
C LEU A 141 21.50 -15.30 1.71
N LEU A 142 20.25 -14.82 1.65
CA LEU A 142 19.23 -15.37 0.75
C LEU A 142 19.62 -15.21 -0.73
N GLY A 143 20.20 -14.06 -1.11
CA GLY A 143 20.72 -13.83 -2.46
C GLY A 143 21.86 -14.79 -2.81
N TYR A 144 22.79 -15.02 -1.87
CA TYR A 144 23.87 -15.99 -2.03
C TYR A 144 23.35 -17.43 -2.16
N LEU A 145 22.39 -17.83 -1.32
CA LEU A 145 21.76 -19.15 -1.41
C LEU A 145 21.02 -19.31 -2.75
N PHE A 146 20.30 -18.28 -3.20
CA PHE A 146 19.64 -18.29 -4.50
C PHE A 146 20.65 -18.45 -5.65
N PHE A 147 21.76 -17.71 -5.62
CA PHE A 147 22.84 -17.86 -6.60
C PHE A 147 23.41 -19.29 -6.61
N HIS A 148 23.66 -19.87 -5.43
CA HIS A 148 24.25 -21.19 -5.31
C HIS A 148 23.33 -22.32 -5.79
N TYR A 149 22.03 -22.27 -5.46
CA TYR A 149 21.08 -23.36 -5.77
C TYR A 149 20.38 -23.21 -7.12
N VAL A 150 20.17 -21.97 -7.60
CA VAL A 150 19.35 -21.68 -8.79
C VAL A 150 20.13 -20.90 -9.84
N GLY A 151 20.99 -19.97 -9.43
CA GLY A 151 21.65 -18.99 -10.30
C GLY A 151 22.56 -19.58 -11.38
N HIS A 152 23.19 -20.74 -11.14
CA HIS A 152 24.11 -21.36 -12.10
C HIS A 152 23.44 -21.94 -13.35
N PHE A 153 22.12 -22.17 -13.33
CA PHE A 153 21.41 -22.89 -14.39
C PHE A 153 20.77 -21.97 -15.43
N PHE A 154 20.70 -20.66 -15.17
CA PHE A 154 19.90 -19.76 -15.98
C PHE A 154 20.64 -18.44 -16.28
N PRO A 155 20.54 -17.92 -17.52
CA PRO A 155 21.07 -16.61 -17.86
C PRO A 155 20.47 -15.51 -16.98
N LEU A 156 21.26 -14.47 -16.71
CA LEU A 156 20.86 -13.38 -15.80
C LEU A 156 19.57 -12.68 -16.26
N VAL A 157 19.38 -12.56 -17.58
CA VAL A 157 18.17 -11.98 -18.19
C VAL A 157 16.90 -12.78 -17.87
N THR A 158 16.99 -14.12 -17.78
CA THR A 158 15.83 -14.98 -17.50
C THR A 158 15.36 -14.80 -16.06
N ILE A 159 16.31 -14.74 -15.12
CA ILE A 159 16.04 -14.46 -13.70
C ILE A 159 15.41 -13.06 -13.55
N GLY A 160 15.90 -12.09 -14.32
CA GLY A 160 15.35 -10.74 -14.39
C GLY A 160 13.90 -10.73 -14.90
N LEU A 161 13.62 -11.41 -16.01
CA LEU A 161 12.28 -11.50 -16.60
C LEU A 161 11.28 -12.18 -15.66
N LEU A 162 11.69 -13.27 -14.99
CA LEU A 162 10.89 -13.96 -13.97
C LEU A 162 10.48 -12.99 -12.85
N SER A 163 11.44 -12.22 -12.33
CA SER A 163 11.22 -11.24 -11.26
C SER A 163 10.38 -10.04 -11.72
N PHE A 164 10.59 -9.54 -12.94
CA PHE A 164 9.80 -8.45 -13.50
C PHE A 164 8.36 -8.86 -13.79
N ALA A 165 8.11 -10.10 -14.22
CA ALA A 165 6.77 -10.65 -14.39
C ALA A 165 6.00 -10.69 -13.06
N ALA A 166 6.69 -11.05 -11.96
CA ALA A 166 6.12 -10.98 -10.61
C ALA A 166 5.84 -9.54 -10.18
N ALA A 167 6.82 -8.64 -10.32
CA ALA A 167 6.66 -7.22 -9.96
C ALA A 167 5.57 -6.52 -10.79
N ALA A 168 5.33 -6.97 -12.03
CA ALA A 168 4.27 -6.45 -12.86
C ALA A 168 2.87 -6.72 -12.27
N GLN A 169 2.69 -7.73 -11.42
CA GLN A 169 1.40 -8.03 -10.79
C GLN A 169 0.89 -6.92 -9.86
N PHE A 170 1.77 -6.03 -9.39
CA PHE A 170 1.35 -4.86 -8.62
C PHE A 170 0.78 -3.75 -9.52
N ALA A 171 1.10 -3.76 -10.82
CA ALA A 171 0.75 -2.68 -11.74
C ALA A 171 -0.77 -2.47 -11.87
N PRO A 172 -1.62 -3.50 -12.07
CA PRO A 172 -3.06 -3.29 -12.22
C PRO A 172 -3.69 -2.61 -11.01
N ALA A 173 -3.35 -3.07 -9.80
CA ALA A 173 -3.90 -2.51 -8.57
C ALA A 173 -3.46 -1.06 -8.34
N ILE A 174 -2.19 -0.73 -8.59
CA ILE A 174 -1.67 0.63 -8.42
C ILE A 174 -2.27 1.57 -9.48
N LEU A 175 -2.29 1.15 -10.75
CA LEU A 175 -2.82 1.97 -11.84
C LEU A 175 -4.34 2.18 -11.68
N MET A 176 -5.11 1.12 -11.40
CA MET A 176 -6.54 1.27 -11.17
C MET A 176 -6.84 2.07 -9.90
N GLY A 177 -6.06 1.92 -8.83
CA GLY A 177 -6.23 2.74 -7.63
C GLY A 177 -5.98 4.24 -7.88
N LEU A 178 -5.12 4.58 -8.83
CA LEU A 178 -4.83 5.96 -9.20
C LEU A 178 -5.85 6.57 -10.17
N TYR A 179 -6.40 5.78 -11.09
CA TYR A 179 -7.27 6.30 -12.17
C TYR A 179 -8.76 5.96 -12.02
N TRP A 180 -9.10 4.89 -11.31
CA TRP A 180 -10.48 4.40 -11.19
C TRP A 180 -11.00 4.54 -9.76
N ARG A 181 -11.91 5.50 -9.57
CA ARG A 181 -12.56 5.73 -8.26
C ARG A 181 -13.31 4.52 -7.72
N GLY A 182 -13.70 3.58 -8.58
CA GLY A 182 -14.45 2.37 -8.23
C GLY A 182 -13.58 1.25 -7.65
N ALA A 183 -12.24 1.35 -7.71
CA ALA A 183 -11.36 0.30 -7.22
C ALA A 183 -11.53 0.10 -5.70
N THR A 184 -11.65 -1.16 -5.27
CA THR A 184 -11.81 -1.55 -3.86
C THR A 184 -10.58 -2.29 -3.34
N ARG A 185 -10.37 -2.31 -2.01
CA ARG A 185 -9.33 -3.13 -1.38
C ARG A 185 -9.53 -4.62 -1.67
N ILE A 186 -10.77 -5.09 -1.66
CA ILE A 186 -11.10 -6.50 -1.90
C ILE A 186 -10.71 -6.89 -3.33
N GLY A 187 -11.07 -6.05 -4.32
CA GLY A 187 -10.61 -6.23 -5.70
C GLY A 187 -9.09 -6.25 -5.81
N ALA A 188 -8.39 -5.31 -5.18
CA ALA A 188 -6.92 -5.28 -5.19
C ALA A 188 -6.28 -6.56 -4.63
N ILE A 189 -6.78 -7.07 -3.50
CA ILE A 189 -6.28 -8.32 -2.90
C ILE A 189 -6.56 -9.50 -3.82
N LEU A 190 -7.80 -9.64 -4.33
CA LEU A 190 -8.16 -10.75 -5.22
C LEU A 190 -7.37 -10.72 -6.53
N GLY A 191 -7.17 -9.54 -7.13
CA GLY A 191 -6.37 -9.35 -8.34
C GLY A 191 -4.91 -9.74 -8.13
N ILE A 192 -4.24 -9.14 -7.13
CA ILE A 192 -2.82 -9.42 -6.86
C ILE A 192 -2.63 -10.89 -6.49
N SER A 193 -3.48 -11.45 -5.61
CA SER A 193 -3.35 -12.84 -5.17
C SER A 193 -3.58 -13.82 -6.32
N SER A 194 -4.62 -13.62 -7.14
CA SER A 194 -4.87 -14.50 -8.29
C SER A 194 -3.74 -14.42 -9.33
N GLY A 195 -3.34 -13.21 -9.73
CA GLY A 195 -2.23 -13.00 -10.66
C GLY A 195 -0.93 -13.63 -10.18
N PHE A 196 -0.60 -13.44 -8.90
CA PHE A 196 0.60 -14.03 -8.31
C PHE A 196 0.53 -15.56 -8.26
N LEU A 197 -0.61 -16.14 -7.88
CA LEU A 197 -0.80 -17.61 -7.87
C LEU A 197 -0.62 -18.22 -9.25
N ILE A 198 -1.15 -17.58 -10.29
CA ILE A 198 -0.99 -18.07 -11.66
C ILE A 198 0.46 -17.94 -12.10
N TRP A 199 1.11 -16.82 -11.82
CA TRP A 199 2.54 -16.67 -12.12
C TRP A 199 3.40 -17.73 -11.40
N VAL A 200 3.09 -18.03 -10.13
CA VAL A 200 3.75 -19.14 -9.40
C VAL A 200 3.53 -20.45 -10.13
N TYR A 201 2.30 -20.71 -10.56
CA TYR A 201 1.90 -21.94 -11.22
C TYR A 201 2.51 -22.12 -12.62
N THR A 202 2.45 -21.11 -13.46
CA THR A 202 2.85 -21.18 -14.88
C THR A 202 4.34 -20.93 -15.08
N LEU A 203 5.00 -20.19 -14.17
CA LEU A 203 6.38 -19.75 -14.36
C LEU A 203 7.32 -20.19 -13.24
N LEU A 204 7.04 -19.85 -11.97
CA LEU A 204 7.98 -20.13 -10.88
C LEU A 204 8.16 -21.63 -10.58
N LEU A 205 7.05 -22.39 -10.50
CA LEU A 205 7.07 -23.81 -10.18
C LEU A 205 7.73 -24.67 -11.28
N PRO A 206 7.43 -24.48 -12.57
CA PRO A 206 8.17 -25.16 -13.64
C PRO A 206 9.67 -24.77 -13.64
N PHE A 207 9.97 -23.50 -13.34
CA PHE A 207 11.33 -22.99 -13.33
C PHE A 207 12.18 -23.55 -12.18
N SER A 208 11.59 -23.87 -11.03
CA SER A 208 12.33 -24.44 -9.90
C SER A 208 12.78 -25.89 -10.12
N GLY A 209 12.18 -26.61 -11.07
CA GLY A 209 12.50 -28.00 -11.38
C GLY A 209 12.08 -29.02 -10.29
N TRP A 210 11.43 -28.58 -9.21
CA TRP A 210 11.12 -29.43 -8.05
C TRP A 210 10.05 -30.50 -8.33
N LEU A 211 9.16 -30.27 -9.30
CA LEU A 211 8.01 -31.13 -9.57
C LEU A 211 8.26 -32.19 -10.67
N GLY A 212 9.50 -32.33 -11.13
CA GLY A 212 9.90 -33.25 -12.20
C GLY A 212 9.32 -32.90 -13.58
N PRO A 213 9.80 -33.55 -14.65
CA PRO A 213 9.38 -33.23 -16.03
C PRO A 213 7.91 -33.56 -16.32
N GLY A 214 7.33 -34.55 -15.61
CA GLY A 214 5.93 -34.96 -15.80
C GLY A 214 4.91 -33.85 -15.50
N PHE A 215 5.20 -32.92 -14.59
CA PHE A 215 4.33 -31.77 -14.31
C PHE A 215 4.23 -30.81 -15.51
N ILE A 216 5.34 -30.64 -16.24
CA ILE A 216 5.41 -29.77 -17.42
C ILE A 216 4.74 -30.46 -18.62
N GLU A 217 5.06 -31.74 -18.82
CA GLU A 217 4.62 -32.49 -20.00
C GLU A 217 3.16 -32.94 -19.92
N HIS A 218 2.64 -33.31 -18.74
CA HIS A 218 1.30 -33.90 -18.61
C HIS A 218 0.34 -33.01 -17.83
N GLY A 219 0.83 -31.92 -17.22
CA GLY A 219 0.05 -31.11 -16.29
C GLY A 219 -0.16 -31.80 -14.94
N PRO A 220 -0.66 -31.09 -13.91
CA PRO A 220 -0.99 -31.70 -12.63
C PRO A 220 -2.01 -32.82 -12.83
N ALA A 221 -1.76 -33.96 -12.18
CA ALA A 221 -2.62 -35.16 -12.24
C ALA A 221 -2.90 -35.69 -13.67
N GLY A 222 -2.07 -35.34 -14.67
CA GLY A 222 -2.23 -35.82 -16.06
C GLY A 222 -3.26 -35.06 -16.89
N ILE A 223 -3.76 -33.91 -16.40
CA ILE A 223 -4.74 -33.10 -17.12
C ILE A 223 -4.01 -32.17 -18.10
N SER A 224 -4.11 -32.48 -19.39
CA SER A 224 -3.42 -31.74 -20.47
C SER A 224 -3.80 -30.25 -20.56
N TRP A 225 -5.02 -29.87 -20.14
CA TRP A 225 -5.49 -28.48 -20.11
C TRP A 225 -4.84 -27.63 -19.01
N LEU A 226 -4.28 -28.27 -17.98
CA LEU A 226 -3.63 -27.58 -16.86
C LEU A 226 -2.12 -27.49 -17.06
N ARG A 227 -1.57 -27.76 -18.24
CA ARG A 227 -0.13 -27.64 -18.47
C ARG A 227 0.38 -26.22 -18.16
N PRO A 228 1.44 -26.05 -17.35
CA PRO A 228 1.93 -24.73 -16.94
C PRO A 228 2.28 -23.78 -18.10
N TYR A 229 2.85 -24.32 -19.19
CA TYR A 229 3.22 -23.54 -20.39
C TYR A 229 2.15 -23.54 -21.49
N GLN A 230 1.06 -24.29 -21.30
CA GLN A 230 -0.04 -24.46 -22.27
C GLN A 230 -1.38 -24.44 -21.53
N LEU A 231 -1.55 -23.49 -20.62
CA LEU A 231 -2.75 -23.38 -19.80
C LEU A 231 -3.96 -23.21 -20.74
N LEU A 232 -4.99 -24.03 -20.53
CA LEU A 232 -6.21 -24.10 -21.33
C LEU A 232 -5.96 -24.41 -22.83
N GLY A 233 -4.84 -25.06 -23.15
CA GLY A 233 -4.50 -25.50 -24.51
C GLY A 233 -3.97 -24.40 -25.43
N LEU A 234 -3.63 -23.22 -24.89
CA LEU A 234 -3.03 -22.12 -25.63
C LEU A 234 -1.55 -22.43 -25.96
N ASN A 235 -1.28 -22.74 -27.24
CA ASN A 235 0.03 -23.11 -27.74
C ASN A 235 0.66 -21.99 -28.58
N GLY A 236 2.00 -21.98 -28.69
CA GLY A 236 2.75 -21.08 -29.58
C GLY A 236 3.30 -19.80 -28.93
N LEU A 237 3.04 -19.59 -27.64
CA LEU A 237 3.66 -18.52 -26.85
C LEU A 237 4.92 -19.04 -26.15
N ASP A 238 5.92 -18.17 -26.00
CA ASP A 238 7.03 -18.47 -25.10
C ASP A 238 6.53 -18.54 -23.64
N PRO A 239 7.21 -19.31 -22.77
CA PRO A 239 6.78 -19.51 -21.38
C PRO A 239 6.54 -18.23 -20.58
N ILE A 240 7.34 -17.20 -20.81
CA ILE A 240 7.27 -15.94 -20.06
C ILE A 240 6.04 -15.14 -20.53
N THR A 241 5.85 -15.00 -21.83
CA THR A 241 4.68 -14.33 -22.42
C THR A 241 3.38 -15.04 -22.02
N HIS A 242 3.35 -16.37 -22.06
CA HIS A 242 2.20 -17.16 -21.63
C HIS A 242 1.84 -16.88 -20.16
N ALA A 243 2.83 -16.91 -19.27
CA ALA A 243 2.64 -16.65 -17.85
C ALA A 243 2.16 -15.22 -17.58
N VAL A 244 2.78 -14.22 -18.22
CA VAL A 244 2.39 -12.80 -18.07
C VAL A 244 0.97 -12.59 -18.57
N PHE A 245 0.60 -13.18 -19.71
CA PHE A 245 -0.75 -13.07 -20.26
C PHE A 245 -1.81 -13.58 -19.27
N TRP A 246 -1.69 -14.82 -18.80
CA TRP A 246 -2.70 -15.41 -17.90
C TRP A 246 -2.73 -14.77 -16.52
N SER A 247 -1.56 -14.49 -15.95
CA SER A 247 -1.48 -13.82 -14.65
C SER A 247 -2.08 -12.42 -14.70
N MET A 248 -1.78 -11.61 -15.72
CA MET A 248 -2.37 -10.29 -15.89
C MET A 248 -3.86 -10.33 -16.17
N LEU A 249 -4.31 -11.25 -17.02
CA LEU A 249 -5.73 -11.39 -17.37
C LEU A 249 -6.56 -11.64 -16.11
N LEU A 250 -6.15 -12.60 -15.29
CA LEU A 250 -6.86 -12.94 -14.06
C LEU A 250 -6.66 -11.89 -12.96
N ASN A 251 -5.50 -11.25 -12.89
CA ASN A 251 -5.27 -10.12 -11.97
C ASN A 251 -6.24 -8.97 -12.24
N VAL A 252 -6.26 -8.48 -13.48
CA VAL A 252 -7.18 -7.42 -13.92
C VAL A 252 -8.63 -7.87 -13.78
N GLY A 253 -8.95 -9.09 -14.21
CA GLY A 253 -10.31 -9.64 -14.13
C GLY A 253 -10.84 -9.71 -12.71
N MET A 254 -10.07 -10.27 -11.78
CA MET A 254 -10.45 -10.37 -10.36
C MET A 254 -10.47 -9.03 -9.65
N LEU A 255 -9.57 -8.11 -10.05
CA LEU A 255 -9.59 -6.73 -9.57
C LEU A 255 -10.86 -5.99 -9.97
N VAL A 256 -11.27 -6.10 -11.24
CA VAL A 256 -12.49 -5.49 -11.75
C VAL A 256 -13.72 -6.15 -11.11
N LEU A 257 -13.82 -7.48 -11.15
CA LEU A 257 -14.95 -8.22 -10.58
C LEU A 257 -15.10 -7.96 -9.08
N GLY A 258 -14.01 -8.04 -8.32
CA GLY A 258 -14.02 -7.77 -6.88
C GLY A 258 -14.37 -6.31 -6.55
N SER A 259 -14.01 -5.37 -7.42
CA SER A 259 -14.35 -3.96 -7.25
C SER A 259 -15.78 -3.61 -7.65
N LEU A 260 -16.35 -4.30 -8.63
CA LEU A 260 -17.75 -4.11 -9.04
C LEU A 260 -18.73 -4.80 -8.06
N LEU A 261 -18.36 -5.96 -7.54
CA LEU A 261 -19.18 -6.72 -6.60
C LEU A 261 -19.00 -6.25 -5.15
N GLY A 262 -17.86 -5.66 -4.83
CA GLY A 262 -17.54 -5.12 -3.51
C GLY A 262 -18.25 -3.79 -3.24
N LYS A 263 -18.81 -3.63 -2.04
CA LYS A 263 -19.27 -2.31 -1.56
C LYS A 263 -18.06 -1.54 -1.06
N GLN A 264 -17.84 -0.34 -1.60
CA GLN A 264 -16.80 0.57 -1.12
C GLN A 264 -17.09 1.00 0.32
N ASP A 265 -16.12 0.82 1.20
CA ASP A 265 -16.18 1.32 2.57
C ASP A 265 -16.08 2.87 2.58
N ALA A 266 -16.62 3.52 3.61
CA ALA A 266 -16.60 4.98 3.72
C ALA A 266 -15.17 5.54 3.71
N PHE A 267 -14.23 4.82 4.33
CA PHE A 267 -12.79 5.13 4.29
C PHE A 267 -12.19 4.98 2.89
N GLU A 268 -12.61 3.98 2.11
CA GLU A 268 -12.14 3.77 0.73
C GLU A 268 -12.60 4.91 -0.18
N ARG A 269 -13.84 5.41 -0.02
CA ARG A 269 -14.33 6.57 -0.79
C ARG A 269 -13.52 7.84 -0.53
N VAL A 270 -13.18 8.09 0.73
CA VAL A 270 -12.37 9.27 1.12
C VAL A 270 -10.95 9.15 0.56
N GLN A 271 -10.35 7.96 0.59
CA GLN A 271 -9.03 7.72 0.00
C GLN A 271 -9.04 7.79 -1.53
N ALA A 272 -10.00 7.13 -2.19
CA ALA A 272 -10.14 7.14 -3.64
C ALA A 272 -10.32 8.57 -4.18
N ASN A 273 -11.06 9.43 -3.47
CA ASN A 273 -11.17 10.84 -3.85
C ASN A 273 -9.85 11.61 -3.72
N ARG A 274 -8.98 11.31 -2.76
CA ARG A 274 -7.65 11.96 -2.64
C ARG A 274 -6.67 11.51 -3.72
N TYR A 275 -6.66 10.22 -4.07
CA TYR A 275 -5.71 9.68 -5.05
C TYR A 275 -6.14 9.96 -6.49
N VAL A 276 -7.42 9.76 -6.83
CA VAL A 276 -7.91 9.95 -8.21
C VAL A 276 -8.02 11.43 -8.58
N ASN A 277 -8.22 12.33 -7.60
CA ASN A 277 -8.20 13.78 -7.82
C ASN A 277 -6.88 14.44 -7.37
N ALA A 278 -5.75 13.72 -7.34
CA ALA A 278 -4.47 14.32 -6.95
C ALA A 278 -3.99 15.46 -7.88
N PHE A 279 -4.28 15.34 -9.18
CA PHE A 279 -4.05 16.39 -10.20
C PHE A 279 -5.33 17.08 -10.66
N GLY A 280 -6.46 16.66 -10.09
CA GLY A 280 -7.59 17.56 -10.02
C GLY A 280 -7.06 18.76 -9.24
N THR A 281 -6.83 19.85 -9.95
CA THR A 281 -7.09 21.16 -9.37
C THR A 281 -8.38 20.99 -8.55
N ALA A 282 -8.50 21.64 -7.41
CA ALA A 282 -9.81 22.06 -6.95
C ALA A 282 -10.40 22.92 -8.10
N ARG A 283 -10.84 22.26 -9.18
CA ARG A 283 -10.84 22.80 -10.54
C ARG A 283 -12.20 23.38 -10.72
N GLU A 284 -12.36 24.55 -10.12
CA GLU A 284 -13.37 25.55 -10.39
C GLU A 284 -14.81 25.12 -10.10
N GLY A 285 -15.25 23.87 -10.31
CA GLY A 285 -16.62 23.42 -10.03
C GLY A 285 -17.00 23.43 -8.55
N GLU A 286 -16.14 22.91 -7.66
CA GLU A 286 -16.41 23.00 -6.21
C GLU A 286 -16.18 24.43 -5.69
N LEU A 287 -15.14 25.15 -6.13
CA LEU A 287 -14.91 26.54 -5.69
C LEU A 287 -15.94 27.56 -6.25
N LEU A 288 -16.54 27.31 -7.41
CA LEU A 288 -17.67 28.10 -7.95
C LEU A 288 -18.99 27.78 -7.22
N LEU A 289 -19.15 26.55 -6.71
CA LEU A 289 -20.25 26.21 -5.80
C LEU A 289 -20.10 26.85 -4.40
N TRP A 290 -18.88 27.26 -4.03
CA TRP A 290 -18.59 27.92 -2.75
C TRP A 290 -18.76 29.45 -2.79
N GLN A 291 -19.08 30.02 -3.96
CA GLN A 291 -18.94 31.46 -4.22
C GLN A 291 -20.17 32.32 -3.86
N GLY A 292 -21.08 31.90 -2.98
CA GLY A 292 -22.24 32.77 -2.73
C GLY A 292 -23.20 32.49 -1.58
N SER A 293 -22.97 31.53 -0.69
CA SER A 293 -23.94 31.19 0.37
C SER A 293 -23.54 31.57 1.80
N VAL A 294 -22.25 31.80 2.08
CA VAL A 294 -21.76 31.98 3.45
C VAL A 294 -21.57 33.45 3.78
N LYS A 295 -22.22 33.90 4.85
CA LYS A 295 -22.10 35.27 5.36
C LYS A 295 -20.93 35.40 6.32
N PHE A 296 -20.28 36.57 6.33
CA PHE A 296 -19.16 36.86 7.22
C PHE A 296 -19.48 36.59 8.70
N LYS A 297 -20.68 36.96 9.14
CA LYS A 297 -21.18 36.70 10.50
C LYS A 297 -21.17 35.21 10.90
N GLU A 298 -21.38 34.29 9.97
CA GLU A 298 -21.42 32.85 10.25
C GLU A 298 -20.00 32.30 10.49
N VAL A 299 -19.05 32.73 9.66
CA VAL A 299 -17.62 32.39 9.84
C VAL A 299 -17.08 33.01 11.13
N GLN A 300 -17.49 34.24 11.44
CA GLN A 300 -17.13 34.92 12.68
C GLN A 300 -17.70 34.22 13.91
N ALA A 301 -18.96 33.78 13.86
CA ALA A 301 -19.60 33.02 14.93
C ALA A 301 -18.91 31.66 15.15
N LEU A 302 -18.49 30.99 14.09
CA LEU A 302 -17.74 29.73 14.17
C LEU A 302 -16.39 29.92 14.85
N LEU A 303 -15.59 30.88 14.40
CA LEU A 303 -14.30 31.17 15.01
C LEU A 303 -14.43 31.63 16.46
N ALA A 304 -15.44 32.45 16.77
CA ALA A 304 -15.72 32.90 18.13
C ALA A 304 -16.11 31.75 19.07
N ARG A 305 -16.83 30.73 18.57
CA ARG A 305 -17.25 29.55 19.34
C ARG A 305 -16.08 28.65 19.72
N TYR A 306 -15.07 28.52 18.86
CA TYR A 306 -13.98 27.55 19.05
C TYR A 306 -12.65 28.16 19.52
N ILE A 307 -12.37 29.42 19.17
CA ILE A 307 -11.10 30.11 19.51
C ILE A 307 -11.33 31.28 20.50
N GLY A 308 -12.58 31.70 20.69
CA GLY A 308 -12.99 32.79 21.57
C GLY A 308 -13.18 34.13 20.83
N ARG A 309 -14.13 34.95 21.31
CA ARG A 309 -14.54 36.22 20.64
C ARG A 309 -13.39 37.20 20.43
N GLU A 310 -12.51 37.39 21.41
CA GLU A 310 -11.38 38.33 21.31
C GLU A 310 -10.31 37.89 20.30
N ARG A 311 -10.03 36.58 20.24
CA ARG A 311 -9.04 36.04 19.28
C ARG A 311 -9.59 36.05 17.86
N ALA A 312 -10.87 35.72 17.71
CA ALA A 312 -11.55 35.81 16.41
C ALA A 312 -11.57 37.26 15.89
N SER A 313 -11.98 38.24 16.71
CA SER A 313 -12.02 39.64 16.28
C SER A 313 -10.64 40.19 15.92
N LYS A 314 -9.60 39.83 16.69
CA LYS A 314 -8.22 40.21 16.40
C LYS A 314 -7.71 39.62 15.08
N ALA A 315 -7.96 38.33 14.84
CA ALA A 315 -7.54 37.66 13.61
C ALA A 315 -8.20 38.26 12.36
N PHE A 316 -9.49 38.64 12.45
CA PHE A 316 -10.17 39.32 11.34
C PHE A 316 -9.71 40.77 11.16
N ALA A 317 -9.40 41.49 12.25
CA ALA A 317 -8.83 42.82 12.17
C ALA A 317 -7.44 42.80 11.48
N ASP A 318 -6.63 41.78 11.79
CA ASP A 318 -5.33 41.57 11.14
C ASP A 318 -5.51 41.24 9.65
N TYR A 319 -6.45 40.35 9.31
CA TYR A 319 -6.78 40.03 7.91
C TYR A 319 -7.28 41.25 7.11
N SER A 320 -8.17 42.07 7.70
CA SER A 320 -8.69 43.29 7.07
C SER A 320 -7.59 44.32 6.81
N ARG A 321 -6.62 44.44 7.73
CA ARG A 321 -5.44 45.31 7.57
C ARG A 321 -4.51 44.84 6.45
N THR A 322 -4.26 43.53 6.34
CA THR A 322 -3.38 42.97 5.30
C THR A 322 -4.00 43.06 3.91
N THR A 323 -5.31 42.82 3.80
CA THR A 323 -6.00 42.73 2.49
C THR A 323 -6.63 44.07 2.07
N ARG A 324 -6.66 45.08 2.94
CA ARG A 324 -7.29 46.41 2.73
C ARG A 324 -8.78 46.34 2.36
N ILE A 325 -9.49 45.33 2.87
CA ILE A 325 -10.93 45.14 2.66
C ILE A 325 -11.66 45.41 3.97
N THR A 326 -12.68 46.26 3.93
CA THR A 326 -13.60 46.47 5.06
C THR A 326 -14.69 45.41 4.97
N LEU A 327 -14.68 44.44 5.89
CA LEU A 327 -15.67 43.37 5.97
C LEU A 327 -16.85 43.83 6.83
N GLN A 328 -18.06 43.79 6.29
CA GLN A 328 -19.31 44.00 7.01
C GLN A 328 -19.99 42.65 7.33
N ASP A 329 -20.81 42.63 8.40
CA ASP A 329 -21.44 41.41 8.92
C ASP A 329 -22.23 40.59 7.88
N ASN A 330 -22.79 41.26 6.87
CA ASN A 330 -23.62 40.64 5.84
C ASN A 330 -22.88 40.39 4.51
N ASP A 331 -21.58 40.70 4.44
CA ASP A 331 -20.81 40.47 3.23
C ASP A 331 -20.66 38.97 2.97
N GLN A 332 -20.68 38.62 1.68
CA GLN A 332 -20.36 37.26 1.24
C GLN A 332 -18.88 37.01 1.41
N VAL A 333 -18.55 35.83 1.93
CA VAL A 333 -17.18 35.47 2.23
C VAL A 333 -16.49 34.91 0.98
N ASP A 334 -15.28 35.41 0.71
CA ASP A 334 -14.40 34.91 -0.33
C ASP A 334 -13.63 33.66 0.13
N ALA A 335 -13.22 32.83 -0.83
CA ALA A 335 -12.50 31.58 -0.53
C ALA A 335 -11.18 31.81 0.24
N ALA A 336 -10.56 32.99 0.11
CA ALA A 336 -9.36 33.33 0.86
C ALA A 336 -9.63 33.48 2.36
N LEU A 337 -10.74 34.11 2.75
CA LEU A 337 -11.15 34.26 4.15
C LEU A 337 -11.58 32.92 4.76
N ILE A 338 -12.25 32.06 3.98
CA ILE A 338 -12.58 30.69 4.40
C ILE A 338 -11.32 29.87 4.71
N ASN A 339 -10.33 29.90 3.82
CA ASN A 339 -9.04 29.22 4.04
C ASN A 339 -8.24 29.81 5.21
N HIS A 340 -8.39 31.12 5.48
CA HIS A 340 -7.80 31.74 6.66
C HIS A 340 -8.48 31.23 7.94
N ALA A 341 -9.81 31.16 7.96
CA ALA A 341 -10.57 30.62 9.08
C ALA A 341 -10.29 29.13 9.34
N GLU A 342 -10.18 28.29 8.29
CA GLU A 342 -9.80 26.87 8.41
C GLU A 342 -8.42 26.72 9.06
N ARG A 343 -7.43 27.53 8.66
CA ARG A 343 -6.08 27.48 9.25
C ARG A 343 -6.06 27.88 10.72
N LEU A 344 -6.83 28.90 11.11
CA LEU A 344 -6.95 29.32 12.50
C LEU A 344 -7.64 28.23 13.35
N LEU A 345 -8.72 27.64 12.84
CA LEU A 345 -9.39 26.52 13.50
C LEU A 345 -8.48 25.29 13.59
N ALA A 346 -7.73 24.98 12.53
CA ALA A 346 -6.80 23.85 12.52
C ALA A 346 -5.75 23.96 13.63
N GLY A 347 -5.30 25.18 13.94
CA GLY A 347 -4.38 25.44 15.06
C GLY A 347 -4.98 25.18 16.44
N ALA A 348 -6.32 25.21 16.59
CA ALA A 348 -7.00 25.00 17.87
C ALA A 348 -7.57 23.57 18.03
N ILE A 349 -8.08 22.97 16.95
CA ILE A 349 -8.87 21.71 16.99
C ILE A 349 -8.41 20.65 15.98
N GLY A 350 -7.32 20.92 15.23
CA GLY A 350 -6.76 20.02 14.22
C GLY A 350 -7.37 20.20 12.82
N ALA A 351 -6.54 19.97 11.78
CA ALA A 351 -6.88 20.27 10.39
C ALA A 351 -8.09 19.50 9.84
N ALA A 352 -8.26 18.23 10.25
CA ALA A 352 -9.40 17.42 9.81
C ALA A 352 -10.73 17.94 10.37
N SER A 353 -10.76 18.29 11.66
CA SER A 353 -11.92 18.84 12.36
C SER A 353 -12.30 20.22 11.84
N ALA A 354 -11.30 21.07 11.59
CA ALA A 354 -11.49 22.41 11.04
C ALA A 354 -12.20 22.39 9.68
N ARG A 355 -11.79 21.47 8.79
CA ARG A 355 -12.37 21.34 7.44
C ARG A 355 -13.84 20.93 7.46
N VAL A 356 -14.22 20.04 8.38
CA VAL A 356 -15.62 19.61 8.56
C VAL A 356 -16.49 20.77 9.06
N LEU A 357 -16.00 21.53 10.04
CA LEU A 357 -16.73 22.66 10.62
C LEU A 357 -16.87 23.85 9.65
N VAL A 358 -15.89 24.05 8.77
CA VAL A 358 -15.99 25.07 7.72
C VAL A 358 -16.96 24.63 6.61
N GLY A 359 -16.89 23.35 6.20
CA GLY A 359 -17.83 22.78 5.20
C GLY A 359 -19.28 22.73 5.68
N SER A 360 -19.47 22.59 6.99
CA SER A 360 -20.74 22.65 7.71
C SER A 360 -21.54 23.94 7.45
N ILE A 361 -20.88 25.09 7.48
CA ILE A 361 -21.52 26.39 7.28
C ILE A 361 -21.80 26.63 5.79
N ALA A 362 -20.92 26.16 4.92
CA ALA A 362 -21.08 26.27 3.47
C ALA A 362 -22.30 25.52 2.91
N GLN A 363 -22.72 24.44 3.57
CA GLN A 363 -23.86 23.62 3.14
C GLN A 363 -25.22 24.13 3.66
N GLY A 364 -25.28 25.19 4.46
CA GLY A 364 -26.52 25.69 5.07
C GLY A 364 -27.22 24.66 5.98
N ARG A 365 -26.53 23.57 6.34
CA ARG A 365 -27.01 22.53 7.24
C ARG A 365 -26.54 22.88 8.64
N THR A 366 -27.47 23.28 9.49
CA THR A 366 -27.30 23.13 10.94
C THR A 366 -27.09 21.64 11.19
N LEU A 367 -25.84 21.22 11.36
CA LEU A 367 -25.53 19.87 11.80
C LEU A 367 -26.22 19.66 13.14
N ASP A 368 -27.17 18.74 13.15
CA ASP A 368 -27.82 18.30 14.36
C ASP A 368 -26.75 17.68 15.27
N MET A 369 -26.81 18.01 16.57
CA MET A 369 -25.79 17.64 17.56
C MET A 369 -25.61 16.11 17.65
N SER A 370 -26.60 15.36 17.16
CA SER A 370 -26.61 13.90 16.99
C SER A 370 -25.53 13.38 16.03
N GLU A 371 -25.20 14.09 14.94
CA GLU A 371 -24.25 13.60 13.92
C GLU A 371 -22.79 13.88 14.31
N VAL A 372 -22.54 14.98 15.05
CA VAL A 372 -21.26 15.24 15.72
C VAL A 372 -21.05 14.24 16.86
N MET A 373 -22.12 13.87 17.59
CA MET A 373 -22.05 12.81 18.59
C MET A 373 -21.75 11.46 17.94
N THR A 374 -22.32 11.15 16.78
CA THR A 374 -22.09 9.85 16.09
C THR A 374 -20.62 9.65 15.70
N ILE A 375 -19.93 10.73 15.30
CA ILE A 375 -18.50 10.68 14.95
C ILE A 375 -17.60 10.65 16.20
N LEU A 376 -17.99 11.31 17.31
CA LEU A 376 -17.26 11.22 18.57
C LEU A 376 -17.53 9.91 19.34
N ASP A 377 -18.70 9.31 19.15
CA ASP A 377 -19.17 8.17 19.91
C ASP A 377 -18.78 6.82 19.33
N GLU A 378 -18.51 6.68 18.03
CA GLU A 378 -18.21 5.34 17.45
C GLU A 378 -16.94 4.69 18.05
N SER A 379 -15.94 5.47 18.45
CA SER A 379 -14.73 4.91 19.09
C SER A 379 -14.84 4.75 20.61
N SER A 380 -15.70 5.52 21.28
CA SER A 380 -15.82 5.52 22.75
C SER A 380 -17.06 4.80 23.28
N GLN A 381 -18.13 4.68 22.49
CA GLN A 381 -19.34 3.92 22.83
C GLN A 381 -19.17 2.44 22.52
N VAL A 382 -18.47 2.01 21.47
CA VAL A 382 -18.29 0.55 21.22
C VAL A 382 -17.58 -0.14 22.39
N ILE A 383 -16.60 0.52 23.01
CA ILE A 383 -15.89 -0.02 24.17
C ILE A 383 -16.75 0.03 25.43
N ARG A 384 -17.46 1.14 25.70
CA ARG A 384 -18.34 1.26 26.88
C ARG A 384 -19.61 0.41 26.78
N TYR A 385 -20.19 0.30 25.59
CA TYR A 385 -21.33 -0.56 25.29
C TYR A 385 -20.94 -2.03 25.37
N SER A 386 -19.78 -2.43 24.83
CA SER A 386 -19.26 -3.80 25.01
C SER A 386 -19.07 -4.13 26.50
N GLN A 387 -18.47 -3.22 27.29
CA GLN A 387 -18.31 -3.41 28.74
C GLN A 387 -19.63 -3.43 29.51
N GLN A 388 -20.62 -2.60 29.12
CA GLN A 388 -21.96 -2.62 29.71
C GLN A 388 -22.73 -3.88 29.32
N LEU A 389 -22.60 -4.35 28.08
CA LEU A 389 -23.23 -5.57 27.59
C LEU A 389 -22.63 -6.80 28.30
N GLU A 390 -21.32 -6.82 28.51
CA GLU A 390 -20.62 -7.86 29.26
C GLU A 390 -21.04 -7.87 30.74
N ARG A 391 -21.15 -6.70 31.38
CA ARG A 391 -21.71 -6.60 32.75
C ARG A 391 -23.17 -7.04 32.82
N LYS A 392 -24.03 -6.59 31.90
CA LYS A 392 -25.45 -6.97 31.87
C LYS A 392 -25.64 -8.46 31.58
N SER A 393 -24.78 -9.04 30.73
CA SER A 393 -24.73 -10.48 30.48
C SER A 393 -24.39 -11.26 31.75
N HIS A 394 -23.38 -10.81 32.51
CA HIS A 394 -23.03 -11.43 33.79
C HIS A 394 -24.13 -11.27 34.86
N GLU A 395 -24.76 -10.10 34.97
CA GLU A 395 -25.89 -9.85 35.88
C GLU A 395 -27.09 -10.74 35.53
N LEU A 396 -27.43 -10.87 34.24
CA LEU A 396 -28.49 -11.74 33.76
C LEU A 396 -28.18 -13.22 34.04
N ALA A 397 -26.95 -13.66 33.81
CA ALA A 397 -26.54 -15.03 34.10
C ALA A 397 -26.65 -15.36 35.60
N ALA A 398 -26.29 -14.42 36.48
CA ALA A 398 -26.43 -14.58 37.93
C ALA A 398 -27.91 -14.61 38.37
N ALA A 399 -28.73 -13.69 37.87
CA ALA A 399 -30.17 -13.66 38.15
C ALA A 399 -30.87 -14.93 37.66
N TYR A 400 -30.49 -15.46 36.49
CA TYR A 400 -31.04 -16.71 35.96
C TYR A 400 -30.67 -17.93 36.82
N ALA A 401 -29.47 -17.94 37.40
CA ALA A 401 -29.04 -18.99 38.33
C ALA A 401 -29.85 -18.95 39.64
N GLU A 402 -30.08 -17.76 40.20
CA GLU A 402 -30.86 -17.57 41.42
C GLU A 402 -32.34 -17.95 41.23
N LEU A 403 -32.93 -17.55 40.10
CA LEU A 403 -34.32 -17.89 39.76
C LEU A 403 -34.50 -19.40 39.56
N ARG A 404 -33.48 -20.07 39.00
CA ARG A 404 -33.46 -21.52 38.84
C ARG A 404 -33.40 -22.24 40.19
N ASP A 405 -32.60 -21.74 41.13
CA ASP A 405 -32.50 -22.30 42.48
C ASP A 405 -33.81 -22.09 43.26
N ALA A 406 -34.41 -20.90 43.17
CA ALA A 406 -35.71 -20.60 43.80
C ALA A 406 -36.84 -21.50 43.25
N ASN A 407 -36.85 -21.74 41.93
CA ASN A 407 -37.83 -22.61 41.30
C ASN A 407 -37.63 -24.09 41.71
N ALA A 408 -36.38 -24.55 41.82
CA ALA A 408 -36.09 -25.90 42.32
C ALA A 408 -36.61 -26.10 43.76
N ARG A 409 -36.41 -25.11 44.65
CA ARG A 409 -36.94 -25.16 46.02
C ARG A 409 -38.47 -25.13 46.08
N LEU A 410 -39.12 -24.37 45.19
CA LEU A 410 -40.59 -24.35 45.11
C LEU A 410 -41.15 -25.70 44.67
N LEU A 411 -40.52 -26.35 43.68
CA LEU A 411 -40.90 -27.69 43.24
C LEU A 411 -40.71 -28.74 44.35
N GLU A 412 -39.63 -28.63 45.12
CA GLU A 412 -39.38 -29.50 46.28
C GLU A 412 -40.45 -29.31 47.37
N LEU A 413 -40.81 -28.06 47.67
CA LEU A 413 -41.89 -27.74 48.60
C LEU A 413 -43.26 -28.23 48.11
N ASP A 414 -43.53 -28.13 46.82
CA ASP A 414 -44.78 -28.61 46.23
C ASP A 414 -44.88 -30.14 46.32
N HIS A 415 -43.78 -30.84 46.04
CA HIS A 415 -43.70 -32.29 46.21
C HIS A 415 -43.89 -32.72 47.67
N LEU A 416 -43.25 -32.03 48.62
CA LEU A 416 -43.44 -32.29 50.06
C LEU A 416 -44.89 -32.02 50.51
N LYS A 417 -45.53 -30.99 49.95
CA LYS A 417 -46.95 -30.67 50.22
C LYS A 417 -47.86 -31.78 49.69
N ASP A 418 -47.63 -32.24 48.46
CA ASP A 418 -48.43 -33.32 47.86
C ASP A 418 -48.26 -34.65 48.61
N GLU A 419 -47.04 -34.96 49.06
CA GLU A 419 -46.76 -36.12 49.92
C GLU A 419 -47.49 -36.01 51.27
N PHE A 420 -47.49 -34.83 51.89
CA PHE A 420 -48.21 -34.58 53.15
C PHE A 420 -49.74 -34.72 52.98
N VAL A 421 -50.30 -34.18 51.89
CA VAL A 421 -51.74 -34.30 51.58
C VAL A 421 -52.14 -35.75 51.26
N SER A 422 -51.23 -36.57 50.75
CA SER A 422 -51.51 -38.00 50.51
C SER A 422 -51.42 -38.88 51.76
N THR A 423 -50.83 -38.37 52.84
CA THR A 423 -50.59 -39.13 54.09
C THR A 423 -51.62 -38.82 55.20
N VAL A 424 -52.44 -37.77 55.03
CA VAL A 424 -53.58 -37.41 55.91
C VAL A 424 -54.88 -37.88 55.27
#